data_AF-A0AAW9BUE2-F1
#
_entry.id   AF-A0AAW9BUE2-F1
#
_cell.length_a   1.000
_cell.length_b   1.000
_cell.length_c   1.000
_cell.angle_alpha   90.00
_cell.angle_beta   90.00
_cell.angle_gamma   90.00
#
_symmetry.space_group_name_H-M   'P 1'
#
loop_
_entity.id
_entity.type
_entity.pdbx_description
1 polymer ?
#
loop_
_entity_poly.entity_id
_entity_poly.type
_entity_poly.pdbx_seq_one_letter_code
_entity_poly.pdbx_strand_id
1 'polypeptide(L)'
;MVYLLPFFTVMIWGGNSIVNKMAASTIEPSAMSFYRWFVAMVLLTPFCLPAVIKQRHVIRPYLTKLAFLALLGMVLNQSLGYYAGLTTTASNMALITSLVPLISVFLSVPLLGKSVSMLSIVGGAISLGSLAFMLGHGDVTYFLHQDMTQGDSLMLLAALVYAAYCVLLK
;
A
#
# COMPACT_ATOMS: atom_id res chain seq x y z
N MET A 1 -25.88 -1.40 9.38
CA MET A 1 -25.17 -2.54 8.75
C MET A 1 -23.93 -2.13 7.95
N VAL A 2 -23.85 -0.92 7.37
CA VAL A 2 -22.70 -0.48 6.56
C VAL A 2 -21.37 -0.36 7.35
N TYR A 3 -21.41 -0.17 8.67
CA TYR A 3 -20.20 -0.03 9.51
C TYR A 3 -19.61 -1.35 10.03
N LEU A 4 -20.31 -2.48 9.87
CA LEU A 4 -19.79 -3.79 10.33
C LEU A 4 -18.62 -4.28 9.45
N LEU A 5 -18.69 -4.05 8.14
CA LEU A 5 -17.64 -4.44 7.20
C LEU A 5 -16.31 -3.71 7.48
N PRO A 6 -16.29 -2.36 7.66
CA PRO A 6 -15.10 -1.64 8.15
C PRO A 6 -14.60 -2.13 9.49
N PHE A 7 -15.50 -2.41 10.45
CA PHE A 7 -15.12 -2.89 11.78
C PHE A 7 -14.38 -4.24 11.72
N PHE A 8 -14.91 -5.21 10.98
CA PHE A 8 -14.21 -6.49 10.75
C PHE A 8 -12.88 -6.29 10.00
N THR A 9 -12.83 -5.36 9.04
CA THR A 9 -11.60 -5.05 8.32
C THR A 9 -10.52 -4.55 9.26
N VAL A 10 -10.85 -3.61 10.15
CA VAL A 10 -9.92 -3.08 11.15
C VAL A 10 -9.49 -4.16 12.14
N MET A 11 -10.40 -5.03 12.60
CA MET A 11 -10.02 -6.15 13.46
C MET A 11 -9.08 -7.14 12.75
N ILE A 12 -9.35 -7.49 11.50
CA ILE A 12 -8.51 -8.39 10.71
C ILE A 12 -7.14 -7.76 10.46
N TRP A 13 -7.08 -6.47 10.13
CA TRP A 13 -5.82 -5.75 9.93
C TRP A 13 -5.02 -5.60 11.22
N GLY A 14 -5.69 -5.28 12.33
CA GLY A 14 -5.06 -5.20 13.65
C GLY A 14 -4.49 -6.55 14.09
N GLY A 15 -5.26 -7.63 13.95
CA GLY A 15 -4.79 -8.99 14.21
C GLY A 15 -3.65 -9.41 13.29
N ASN A 16 -3.72 -9.06 12.00
CA ASN A 16 -2.66 -9.32 11.04
C ASN A 16 -1.33 -8.66 11.44
N SER A 17 -1.35 -7.43 11.93
CA SER A 17 -0.15 -6.72 12.42
C SER A 17 0.49 -7.43 13.62
N ILE A 18 -0.30 -7.96 14.56
CA ILE A 18 0.19 -8.71 15.71
C ILE A 18 0.85 -10.01 15.25
N VAL A 19 0.16 -10.79 14.41
CA VAL A 19 0.67 -12.05 13.86
C VAL A 19 1.93 -11.83 13.03
N ASN A 20 1.96 -10.79 12.19
CA ASN A 20 3.15 -10.40 11.43
C ASN A 20 4.34 -10.11 12.35
N LYS A 21 4.13 -9.36 13.43
CA LYS A 21 5.21 -9.03 14.36
C LYS A 21 5.73 -10.27 15.11
N MET A 22 4.85 -11.20 15.48
CA MET A 22 5.25 -12.46 16.10
C MET A 22 6.05 -13.34 15.12
N ALA A 23 5.58 -13.46 13.88
CA ALA A 23 6.19 -14.29 12.85
C ALA A 23 7.49 -13.69 12.26
N ALA A 24 7.65 -12.37 12.29
CA ALA A 24 8.85 -11.69 11.78
C ALA A 24 10.14 -12.06 12.52
N SER A 25 10.03 -12.61 13.74
CA SER A 25 11.17 -13.14 14.49
C SER A 25 11.70 -14.49 13.98
N THR A 26 10.91 -15.19 13.17
CA THR A 26 11.15 -16.59 12.78
C THR A 26 11.14 -16.81 11.27
N ILE A 27 10.46 -15.95 10.52
CA ILE A 27 10.28 -16.06 9.06
C ILE A 27 10.75 -14.76 8.43
N GLU A 28 11.59 -14.87 7.38
CA GLU A 28 11.98 -13.69 6.61
C GLU A 28 10.74 -12.97 6.02
N PRO A 29 10.73 -11.63 6.03
CA PRO A 29 9.62 -10.83 5.50
C PRO A 29 9.22 -11.16 4.05
N SER A 30 10.21 -11.50 3.23
CA SER A 30 10.06 -11.93 1.83
C SER A 30 9.27 -13.24 1.73
N ALA A 31 9.63 -14.24 2.54
CA ALA A 31 8.95 -15.52 2.61
C ALA A 31 7.53 -15.36 3.15
N MET A 32 7.32 -14.49 4.14
CA MET A 32 6.01 -14.22 4.70
C MET A 32 5.05 -13.63 3.65
N SER A 33 5.51 -12.69 2.84
CA SER A 33 4.74 -12.17 1.69
C SER A 33 4.44 -13.24 0.65
N PHE A 34 5.44 -14.06 0.32
CA PHE A 34 5.30 -15.11 -0.68
C PHE A 34 4.24 -16.12 -0.26
N TYR A 35 4.34 -16.69 0.95
CA TYR A 35 3.38 -17.67 1.44
C TYR A 35 1.97 -17.10 1.54
N ARG A 36 1.82 -15.84 1.95
CA ARG A 36 0.51 -15.18 2.03
C ARG A 36 -0.17 -15.11 0.67
N TRP A 37 0.55 -14.68 -0.37
CA TRP A 37 0.01 -14.59 -1.73
C TRP A 37 -0.13 -15.95 -2.40
N PHE A 38 0.78 -16.89 -2.12
CA PHE A 38 0.69 -18.25 -2.62
C PHE A 38 -0.56 -18.96 -2.08
N VAL A 39 -0.81 -18.89 -0.77
CA VAL A 39 -2.01 -19.45 -0.15
C VAL A 39 -3.27 -18.75 -0.68
N ALA A 40 -3.26 -17.42 -0.81
CA ALA A 40 -4.36 -16.68 -1.41
C ALA A 40 -4.64 -17.14 -2.86
N MET A 41 -3.59 -17.35 -3.66
CA MET A 41 -3.71 -17.87 -5.02
C MET A 41 -4.33 -19.26 -5.02
N VAL A 42 -3.80 -20.21 -4.23
CA VAL A 42 -4.30 -21.59 -4.16
C VAL A 42 -5.76 -21.63 -3.71
N LEU A 43 -6.12 -20.85 -2.70
CA LEU A 43 -7.49 -20.82 -2.16
C LEU A 43 -8.48 -20.14 -3.10
N LEU A 44 -8.10 -19.04 -3.76
CA LEU A 44 -9.01 -18.31 -4.66
C LEU A 44 -9.12 -18.94 -6.04
N THR A 45 -8.09 -19.67 -6.51
CA THR A 45 -8.10 -20.34 -7.82
C THR A 45 -9.36 -21.18 -8.05
N PRO A 46 -9.78 -22.12 -7.19
CA PRO A 46 -10.96 -22.95 -7.47
C PRO A 46 -12.27 -22.16 -7.59
N PHE A 47 -12.38 -21.01 -6.92
CA PHE A 47 -13.59 -20.17 -6.98
C PHE A 47 -13.57 -19.22 -8.18
N CYS A 48 -12.41 -18.66 -8.51
CA CYS A 48 -12.27 -17.70 -9.61
C CYS A 48 -12.08 -18.38 -10.97
N LEU A 49 -11.46 -19.56 -11.02
CA LEU A 49 -11.12 -20.27 -12.26
C LEU A 49 -12.33 -20.56 -13.15
N PRO A 50 -13.49 -21.04 -12.64
CA PRO A 50 -14.67 -21.27 -13.46
C PRO A 50 -15.20 -19.99 -14.13
N ALA A 51 -15.22 -18.87 -13.39
CA ALA A 51 -15.65 -17.57 -13.90
C ALA A 51 -14.66 -17.02 -14.93
N VAL A 52 -13.35 -17.14 -14.67
CA VAL A 52 -12.28 -16.70 -15.57
C VAL A 52 -12.30 -17.49 -16.88
N ILE A 53 -12.53 -18.81 -16.84
CA ILE A 53 -12.64 -19.64 -18.04
C ILE A 53 -13.87 -19.23 -18.86
N LYS A 54 -15.02 -19.01 -18.20
CA LYS A 54 -16.26 -18.60 -18.86
C LYS A 54 -16.14 -17.22 -19.54
N GLN A 55 -15.40 -16.30 -18.95
CA GLN A 55 -15.18 -14.94 -19.47
C GLN A 55 -13.80 -14.74 -20.11
N ARG A 56 -13.11 -15.82 -20.49
CA ARG A 56 -11.74 -15.78 -21.03
C ARG A 56 -11.58 -14.81 -22.21
N HIS A 57 -12.59 -14.70 -23.06
CA HIS A 57 -12.57 -13.81 -24.23
C HIS A 57 -12.53 -12.33 -23.84
N VAL A 58 -13.13 -11.96 -22.70
CA VAL A 58 -13.11 -10.60 -22.17
C VAL A 58 -11.81 -10.33 -21.42
N ILE A 59 -11.26 -11.32 -20.71
CA ILE A 59 -10.08 -11.15 -19.84
C ILE A 59 -8.77 -11.18 -20.64
N ARG A 60 -8.67 -12.02 -21.67
CA ARG A 60 -7.43 -12.27 -22.43
C ARG A 60 -6.75 -11.00 -22.95
N PRO A 61 -7.46 -9.99 -23.49
CA PRO A 61 -6.85 -8.72 -23.93
C PRO A 61 -6.28 -7.88 -22.78
N TYR A 62 -6.80 -8.05 -21.56
CA TYR A 62 -6.42 -7.28 -20.38
C TYR A 62 -5.40 -7.99 -19.49
N LEU A 63 -5.00 -9.23 -19.81
CA LEU A 63 -4.06 -10.01 -18.99
C LEU A 63 -2.75 -9.26 -18.72
N THR A 64 -2.20 -8.57 -19.72
CA THR A 64 -0.97 -7.77 -19.54
C THR A 64 -1.18 -6.60 -18.57
N LYS A 65 -2.34 -5.93 -18.63
CA LYS A 65 -2.69 -4.85 -17.71
C LYS A 65 -2.92 -5.38 -16.28
N LEU A 66 -3.60 -6.51 -16.15
CA LEU A 66 -3.82 -7.18 -14.87
C LEU A 66 -2.49 -7.66 -14.25
N ALA A 67 -1.58 -8.21 -15.05
CA ALA A 67 -0.25 -8.60 -14.61
C ALA A 67 0.56 -7.38 -14.15
N PHE A 68 0.49 -6.27 -14.88
CA PHE A 68 1.15 -5.03 -14.48
C PHE A 68 0.58 -4.44 -13.18
N LEU A 69 -0.75 -4.44 -13.03
CA LEU A 69 -1.40 -4.04 -11.77
C LEU A 69 -1.02 -4.95 -10.60
N ALA A 70 -0.96 -6.26 -10.81
CA ALA A 70 -0.52 -7.21 -9.79
C ALA A 70 0.96 -6.99 -9.40
N LEU A 71 1.82 -6.70 -10.38
CA LEU A 71 3.22 -6.38 -10.16
C LEU A 71 3.37 -5.11 -9.32
N LEU A 72 2.68 -4.03 -9.66
CA LEU A 72 2.72 -2.77 -8.91
C LEU A 72 2.14 -2.93 -7.50
N GLY A 73 0.88 -3.36 -7.41
CA GLY A 73 0.14 -3.35 -6.15
C GLY A 73 0.58 -4.43 -5.17
N MET A 74 0.80 -5.65 -5.63
CA MET A 74 0.98 -6.80 -4.73
C MET A 74 2.43 -7.20 -4.56
N VAL A 75 3.23 -7.14 -5.63
CA VAL A 75 4.62 -7.59 -5.60
C VAL A 75 5.53 -6.47 -5.16
N LEU A 76 5.57 -5.36 -5.91
CA LEU A 76 6.49 -4.27 -5.66
C LEU A 76 6.18 -3.55 -4.35
N ASN A 77 4.95 -3.05 -4.15
CA ASN A 77 4.60 -2.35 -2.91
C ASN A 77 4.94 -3.18 -1.66
N GLN A 78 4.45 -4.43 -1.60
CA GLN A 78 4.70 -5.27 -0.42
C GLN A 78 6.18 -5.57 -0.24
N SER A 79 6.90 -5.97 -1.31
CA SER A 79 8.32 -6.30 -1.20
C SER A 79 9.14 -5.09 -0.74
N LEU A 80 8.94 -3.94 -1.38
CA LEU A 80 9.62 -2.70 -1.00
C LEU A 80 9.27 -2.25 0.41
N GLY A 81 8.01 -2.37 0.83
CA GLY A 81 7.58 -2.05 2.19
C GLY A 81 8.23 -2.95 3.25
N TYR A 82 8.35 -4.25 2.97
CA TYR A 82 9.04 -5.18 3.87
C TYR A 82 10.55 -4.94 3.94
N TYR A 83 11.22 -4.70 2.81
CA TYR A 83 12.65 -4.34 2.81
C TYR A 83 12.90 -2.98 3.46
N ALA A 84 12.01 -2.00 3.28
CA ALA A 84 12.08 -0.73 3.97
C ALA A 84 12.05 -0.93 5.49
N GLY A 85 11.13 -1.75 5.99
CA GLY A 85 10.98 -2.04 7.42
C GLY A 85 12.19 -2.69 8.11
N LEU A 86 13.19 -3.17 7.35
CA LEU A 86 14.46 -3.63 7.92
C LEU A 86 15.40 -2.49 8.33
N THR A 87 15.23 -1.30 7.73
CA THR A 87 16.18 -0.18 7.88
C THR A 87 15.51 1.13 8.33
N THR A 88 14.19 1.25 8.24
CA THR A 88 13.44 2.42 8.72
C THR A 88 12.55 2.08 9.93
N THR A 89 12.08 3.12 10.61
CA THR A 89 11.16 3.02 11.74
C THR A 89 9.70 2.93 11.29
N ALA A 90 8.85 2.28 12.09
CA ALA A 90 7.42 2.20 11.82
C ALA A 90 6.75 3.60 11.71
N SER A 91 7.27 4.60 12.43
CA SER A 91 6.80 5.99 12.36
C SER A 91 7.06 6.60 10.99
N ASN A 92 8.28 6.47 10.45
CA ASN A 92 8.62 6.99 9.12
C ASN A 92 7.83 6.26 8.02
N MET A 93 7.63 4.95 8.16
CA MET A 93 6.76 4.18 7.26
C MET A 93 5.33 4.70 7.24
N ALA A 94 4.75 4.98 8.41
CA ALA A 94 3.40 5.54 8.54
C ALA A 94 3.30 6.93 7.89
N LEU A 95 4.31 7.78 8.08
CA LEU A 95 4.40 9.07 7.42
C LEU A 95 4.43 8.95 5.90
N ILE A 96 5.32 8.13 5.37
CA ILE A 96 5.47 8.01 3.93
C ILE A 96 4.23 7.37 3.30
N THR A 97 3.62 6.37 3.95
CA THR A 97 2.37 5.77 3.45
C THR A 97 1.20 6.74 3.49
N SER A 98 1.19 7.72 4.39
CA SER A 98 0.18 8.79 4.38
C SER A 98 0.33 9.78 3.22
N LEU A 99 1.49 9.80 2.53
CA LEU A 99 1.67 10.54 1.29
C LEU A 99 0.98 9.87 0.10
N VAL A 100 0.64 8.57 0.18
CA VAL A 100 0.02 7.82 -0.93
C VAL A 100 -1.21 8.52 -1.52
N PRO A 101 -2.19 9.02 -0.75
CA PRO A 101 -3.35 9.72 -1.30
C PRO A 101 -2.94 10.98 -2.06
N LEU A 102 -1.99 11.76 -1.52
CA LEU A 102 -1.48 12.96 -2.16
C LEU A 102 -0.77 12.62 -3.48
N ILE A 103 0.15 11.65 -3.45
CA ILE A 103 0.86 11.13 -4.63
C ILE A 103 -0.14 10.62 -5.67
N SER A 104 -1.18 9.89 -5.24
CA SER A 104 -2.25 9.38 -6.13
C SER A 104 -3.02 10.51 -6.80
N VAL A 105 -3.34 11.58 -6.07
CA VAL A 105 -3.99 12.77 -6.63
C VAL A 105 -3.10 13.43 -7.68
N PHE A 106 -1.82 13.64 -7.38
CA PHE A 106 -0.87 14.21 -8.35
C PHE A 106 -0.68 13.31 -9.58
N LEU A 107 -0.58 11.99 -9.42
CA LEU A 107 -0.47 11.03 -10.52
C LEU A 107 -1.74 10.96 -11.37
N SER A 108 -2.91 11.26 -10.80
CA SER A 108 -4.17 11.20 -11.54
C SER A 108 -4.29 12.25 -12.65
N VAL A 109 -3.53 13.34 -12.58
CA VAL A 109 -3.51 14.41 -13.60
C VAL A 109 -2.85 13.93 -14.90
N PRO A 110 -1.56 13.50 -14.91
CA PRO A 110 -0.94 13.02 -16.13
C PRO A 110 -1.50 11.68 -16.62
N LEU A 111 -1.96 10.80 -15.71
CA LEU A 111 -2.40 9.44 -16.09
C LEU A 111 -3.87 9.35 -16.50
N LEU A 112 -4.78 10.12 -15.87
CA LEU A 112 -6.22 10.12 -16.21
C LEU A 112 -6.72 11.43 -16.81
N GLY A 113 -5.90 12.47 -16.90
CA GLY A 113 -6.33 13.78 -17.39
C GLY A 113 -7.38 14.47 -16.52
N LYS A 114 -7.57 14.01 -15.27
CA LYS A 114 -8.57 14.59 -14.35
C LYS A 114 -8.03 15.85 -13.68
N SER A 115 -8.88 16.87 -13.57
CA SER A 115 -8.56 18.09 -12.81
C SER A 115 -8.54 17.80 -11.31
N VAL A 116 -7.48 18.22 -10.63
CA VAL A 116 -7.37 18.09 -9.18
C VAL A 116 -8.32 19.10 -8.53
N SER A 117 -9.22 18.62 -7.67
CA SER A 117 -10.01 19.49 -6.82
C SER A 117 -9.11 20.12 -5.75
N MET A 118 -9.17 21.44 -5.60
CA MET A 118 -8.42 22.19 -4.58
C MET A 118 -8.69 21.65 -3.17
N LEU A 119 -9.91 21.15 -2.92
CA LEU A 119 -10.31 20.48 -1.68
C LEU A 119 -9.49 19.21 -1.38
N SER A 120 -9.13 18.44 -2.40
CA SER A 120 -8.30 17.23 -2.22
C SER A 120 -6.85 17.59 -1.86
N ILE A 121 -6.33 18.69 -2.39
CA ILE A 121 -4.99 19.19 -2.05
C ILE A 121 -4.98 19.69 -0.61
N VAL A 122 -5.96 20.52 -0.24
CA VAL A 122 -6.08 21.07 1.12
C VAL A 122 -6.32 19.94 2.14
N GLY A 123 -7.21 18.99 1.84
CA GLY A 123 -7.45 17.82 2.70
C GLY A 123 -6.20 16.94 2.84
N GLY A 124 -5.46 16.73 1.75
CA GLY A 124 -4.18 16.02 1.78
C GLY A 124 -3.14 16.73 2.64
N ALA A 125 -3.00 18.04 2.50
CA ALA A 125 -2.08 18.85 3.30
C ALA A 125 -2.43 18.83 4.80
N ILE A 126 -3.72 18.95 5.14
CA ILE A 126 -4.19 18.85 6.53
C ILE A 126 -3.92 17.46 7.10
N SER A 127 -4.20 16.39 6.34
CA SER A 127 -3.96 15.02 6.78
C SER A 127 -2.48 14.72 7.00
N LEU A 128 -1.61 15.28 6.16
CA LEU A 128 -0.17 15.12 6.32
C LEU A 128 0.35 15.91 7.52
N GLY A 129 -0.11 17.15 7.68
CA GLY A 129 0.25 17.99 8.82
C GLY A 129 -0.19 17.39 10.16
N SER A 130 -1.40 16.84 10.24
CA SER A 130 -1.90 16.20 11.47
C SER A 130 -1.13 14.93 11.82
N LEU A 131 -0.75 14.13 10.82
CA LEU A 131 0.05 12.92 11.06
C LEU A 131 1.49 13.26 11.46
N ALA A 132 2.12 14.24 10.80
CA ALA A 132 3.45 14.72 11.19
C ALA A 132 3.46 15.24 12.63
N PHE A 133 2.42 15.99 13.02
CA PHE A 133 2.25 16.45 14.40
C PHE A 133 2.08 15.30 15.40
N MET A 134 1.27 14.29 15.05
CA MET A 134 1.04 13.10 15.89
C MET A 134 2.34 12.31 16.11
N LEU A 135 3.14 12.11 15.06
CA LEU A 135 4.35 11.31 15.11
C LEU A 135 5.55 12.05 15.70
N GLY A 136 5.63 13.37 15.50
CA GLY A 136 6.63 14.21 16.18
C GLY A 136 6.34 14.38 17.67
N HIS A 137 5.24 13.83 18.20
CA HIS A 137 4.80 14.02 19.58
C HIS A 137 4.76 15.51 20.01
N GLY A 138 4.52 16.43 19.06
CA GLY A 138 4.56 17.89 19.28
C GLY A 138 5.91 18.56 19.04
N ASP A 139 6.99 17.83 18.78
CA ASP A 139 8.30 18.37 18.41
C ASP A 139 8.45 18.46 16.87
N VAL A 140 8.42 19.69 16.35
CA VAL A 140 8.54 19.97 14.91
C VAL A 140 9.96 19.67 14.38
N THR A 141 10.96 19.63 15.27
CA THR A 141 12.36 19.37 14.91
C THR A 141 12.72 17.89 14.90
N TYR A 142 11.82 17.01 15.33
CA TYR A 142 12.00 15.55 15.33
C TYR A 142 12.44 15.00 13.97
N PHE A 143 11.87 15.53 12.89
CA PHE A 143 12.20 15.11 11.52
C PHE A 143 13.47 15.71 10.95
N LEU A 144 14.00 16.81 11.53
CA LEU A 144 15.24 17.45 11.10
C LEU A 144 16.49 16.76 11.64
N HIS A 145 16.35 16.00 12.73
CA HIS A 145 17.45 15.29 13.38
C HIS A 145 17.52 13.80 13.01
N GLN A 146 16.58 13.32 12.19
CA GLN A 146 16.56 11.95 11.69
C GLN A 146 17.32 11.88 10.37
N ASP A 147 18.40 11.10 10.34
CA ASP A 147 19.08 10.77 9.09
C ASP A 147 18.15 9.97 8.19
N MET A 148 18.01 10.40 6.94
CA MET A 148 17.19 9.71 5.96
C MET A 148 17.82 8.35 5.65
N THR A 149 17.12 7.28 6.03
CA THR A 149 17.63 5.92 5.88
C THR A 149 17.39 5.40 4.47
N GLN A 150 18.14 4.37 4.07
CA GLN A 150 17.87 3.66 2.80
C GLN A 150 16.42 3.13 2.75
N GLY A 151 15.86 2.75 3.90
CA GLY A 151 14.47 2.29 4.02
C GLY A 151 13.43 3.35 3.70
N ASP A 152 13.69 4.62 4.03
CA ASP A 152 12.79 5.73 3.71
C ASP A 152 12.68 5.92 2.19
N SER A 153 13.79 5.78 1.47
CA SER A 153 13.82 5.84 0.01
C SER A 153 13.03 4.69 -0.62
N LEU A 154 13.20 3.47 -0.08
CA LEU A 154 12.45 2.30 -0.53
C LEU A 154 10.95 2.44 -0.24
N MET A 155 10.57 3.02 0.90
CA MET A 155 9.19 3.26 1.26
C MET A 155 8.55 4.36 0.40
N LEU A 156 9.30 5.40 0.04
CA LEU A 156 8.83 6.42 -0.92
C LEU A 156 8.54 5.79 -2.28
N LEU A 157 9.42 4.90 -2.74
CA LEU A 157 9.21 4.17 -3.98
C LEU A 157 7.99 3.21 -3.87
N ALA A 158 7.82 2.53 -2.73
CA ALA A 158 6.64 1.70 -2.45
C ALA A 158 5.34 2.51 -2.51
N ALA A 159 5.32 3.68 -1.87
CA ALA A 159 4.17 4.59 -1.86
C ALA A 159 3.83 5.09 -3.27
N LEU A 160 4.84 5.40 -4.08
CA LEU A 160 4.67 5.84 -5.47
C LEU A 160 4.10 4.72 -6.35
N VAL A 161 4.64 3.52 -6.22
CA VAL A 161 4.15 2.32 -6.91
C VAL A 161 2.70 2.01 -6.54
N TYR A 162 2.36 2.11 -5.24
CA TYR A 162 1.00 1.85 -4.78
C TYR A 162 0.01 2.93 -5.21
N ALA A 163 0.43 4.19 -5.21
CA ALA A 163 -0.36 5.29 -5.76
C ALA A 163 -0.63 5.07 -7.26
N ALA A 164 0.39 4.69 -8.03
CA ALA A 164 0.22 4.35 -9.44
C ALA A 164 -0.76 3.18 -9.64
N TYR A 165 -0.70 2.14 -8.81
CA TYR A 165 -1.68 1.06 -8.80
C TYR A 165 -3.10 1.58 -8.56
N CYS A 166 -3.33 2.38 -7.52
CA CYS A 166 -4.65 2.94 -7.21
C CYS A 166 -5.22 3.81 -8.33
N VAL A 167 -4.34 4.53 -9.05
CA VAL A 167 -4.69 5.42 -10.15
C VAL A 167 -5.01 4.61 -11.42
N LEU A 168 -4.16 3.63 -11.79
CA LEU A 168 -4.34 2.78 -12.98
C LEU A 168 -5.47 1.74 -12.84
N LEU A 169 -5.89 1.44 -11.61
CA LEU A 169 -7.02 0.56 -11.33
C LEU A 169 -8.37 1.24 -11.65
N LYS A 170 -8.42 2.58 -11.63
CA LYS A 170 -9.62 3.37 -11.94
C LYS A 170 -9.80 3.54 -13.45
#